data_AF-A0A7V9EMK3-F1
#
_entry.id   AF-A0A7V9EMK3-F1
#
_cell.length_a   1.000
_cell.length_b   1.000
_cell.length_c   1.000
_cell.angle_alpha   90.00
_cell.angle_beta   90.00
_cell.angle_gamma   90.00
#
_symmetry.space_group_name_H-M   'P 1'
#
loop_
_entity.id
_entity.type
_entity.pdbx_description
1 polymer ?
#
loop_
_entity_poly.entity_id
_entity_poly.type
_entity_poly.pdbx_seq_one_letter_code
_entity_poly.pdbx_strand_id
1 'polypeptide(L)'
;YWYPTLLKNGQPLPTFRAIAYYRNWDFGPTRHDTGTGNNAYPADMRVVAGDVDAPGGGAHVQWNCNQASSRPGPFRDPIEAACDKARGTTVNLGVHINFPTCWTGVLNDHNKRGNTADFHGAASRPVKNQLAYVTKAGCPAGFPHKLPQLRLALQWDYRGNGRDLTLSSSAHDGVPFNMHADFWNTWVQSGLKDMVDRCINTNTAHPHGSSVVCGS
;
A
#
# COMPACT_ATOMS: atom_id res chain seq x y z
N TYR A 1 -10.99 3.14 1.63
CA TYR A 1 -9.58 3.17 2.06
C TYR A 1 -9.47 4.10 3.25
N TRP A 2 -8.58 3.81 4.18
CA TRP A 2 -8.25 4.69 5.31
C TRP A 2 -6.74 4.67 5.55
N TYR A 3 -6.21 5.74 6.12
CA TYR A 3 -4.81 5.86 6.53
C TYR A 3 -4.72 6.89 7.67
N PRO A 4 -3.71 6.79 8.57
CA PRO A 4 -3.50 7.78 9.62
C PRO A 4 -3.24 9.18 9.05
N THR A 5 -3.80 10.20 9.70
CA THR A 5 -3.56 11.60 9.33
C THR A 5 -2.10 11.95 9.61
N LEU A 6 -1.42 12.54 8.62
CA LEU A 6 -0.11 13.13 8.82
C LEU A 6 -0.27 14.46 9.56
N LEU A 7 0.45 14.63 10.66
CA LEU A 7 0.43 15.84 11.48
C LEU A 7 1.77 16.55 11.33
N LYS A 8 1.75 17.87 11.18
CA LYS A 8 2.91 18.76 11.26
C LYS A 8 2.79 19.61 12.51
N ASN A 9 3.73 19.46 13.46
CA ASN A 9 3.66 20.12 14.78
C ASN A 9 2.30 19.92 15.47
N GLY A 10 1.76 18.70 15.40
CA GLY A 10 0.46 18.33 16.00
C GLY A 10 -0.77 18.79 15.22
N GLN A 11 -0.61 19.56 14.14
CA GLN A 11 -1.73 20.00 13.30
C GLN A 11 -1.87 19.13 12.05
N PRO A 12 -3.09 18.79 11.60
CA PRO A 12 -3.29 18.05 10.35
C PRO A 12 -2.61 18.72 9.16
N LEU A 13 -1.80 17.94 8.44
CA LEU A 13 -1.23 18.32 7.15
C LEU A 13 -2.10 17.69 6.04
N PRO A 14 -2.87 18.48 5.28
CA PRO A 14 -3.80 17.94 4.28
C PRO A 14 -3.09 17.15 3.18
N THR A 15 -3.62 15.96 2.90
CA THR A 15 -3.23 15.17 1.73
C THR A 15 -3.82 15.81 0.48
N PHE A 16 -2.99 16.31 -0.44
CA PHE A 16 -3.51 16.91 -1.68
C PHE A 16 -3.75 15.88 -2.80
N ARG A 17 -3.17 14.68 -2.67
CA ARG A 17 -3.36 13.58 -3.63
C ARG A 17 -3.35 12.24 -2.90
N ALA A 18 -4.41 11.47 -3.11
CA ALA A 18 -4.53 10.08 -2.67
C ALA A 18 -5.01 9.24 -3.87
N ILE A 19 -4.19 8.29 -4.30
CA ILE A 19 -4.48 7.43 -5.46
C ILE A 19 -4.40 5.97 -5.03
N ALA A 20 -5.49 5.24 -5.16
CA ALA A 20 -5.50 3.79 -5.10
C ALA A 20 -5.26 3.24 -6.51
N TYR A 21 -4.20 2.47 -6.70
CA TYR A 21 -3.83 1.90 -8.00
C TYR A 21 -3.74 0.38 -7.90
N TYR A 22 -4.44 -0.30 -8.81
CA TYR A 22 -4.40 -1.75 -8.96
C TYR A 22 -3.46 -2.10 -10.11
N ARG A 23 -2.57 -3.06 -9.88
CA ARG A 23 -1.61 -3.55 -10.88
C ARG A 23 -1.35 -5.03 -10.72
N ASN A 24 -0.55 -5.57 -11.61
CA ASN A 24 -0.14 -6.97 -11.63
C ASN A 24 0.49 -7.39 -10.28
N TRP A 25 0.27 -8.65 -9.91
CA TRP A 25 0.59 -9.25 -8.61
C TRP A 25 1.99 -8.97 -8.04
N ASP A 26 3.04 -9.04 -8.86
CA ASP A 26 4.42 -8.73 -8.45
C ASP A 26 5.01 -7.67 -9.39
N PHE A 27 5.10 -6.43 -8.91
CA PHE A 27 5.80 -5.33 -9.59
C PHE A 27 7.14 -5.10 -8.89
N GLY A 28 8.02 -6.11 -8.97
CA GLY A 28 9.40 -6.05 -8.51
C GLY A 28 10.37 -5.90 -9.70
N PRO A 29 11.60 -5.39 -9.48
CA PRO A 29 12.58 -5.18 -10.56
C PRO A 29 13.05 -6.48 -11.22
N THR A 30 12.84 -7.63 -10.57
CA THR A 30 13.32 -8.94 -11.03
C THR A 30 12.20 -9.94 -11.30
N ARG A 31 10.92 -9.56 -11.15
CA ARG A 31 9.80 -10.47 -11.40
C ARG A 31 8.79 -9.90 -12.37
N HIS A 32 8.87 -10.47 -13.56
CA HIS A 32 7.89 -10.36 -14.62
C HIS A 32 6.83 -11.45 -14.41
N ASP A 33 5.97 -11.33 -13.39
CA ASP A 33 4.73 -12.12 -13.45
C ASP A 33 3.89 -11.55 -14.60
N THR A 34 3.51 -12.42 -15.53
CA THR A 34 2.87 -12.07 -16.81
C THR A 34 1.37 -11.76 -16.64
N GLY A 35 1.02 -11.04 -15.59
CA GLY A 35 -0.31 -10.43 -15.38
C GLY A 35 -1.46 -11.38 -15.06
N THR A 36 -1.37 -12.68 -15.36
CA THR A 36 -2.52 -13.58 -15.29
C THR A 36 -2.65 -14.33 -13.95
N GLY A 37 -3.89 -14.75 -13.64
CA GLY A 37 -4.20 -15.54 -12.44
C GLY A 37 -4.48 -14.74 -11.17
N ASN A 38 -4.68 -13.42 -11.29
CA ASN A 38 -5.13 -12.57 -10.20
C ASN A 38 -6.61 -12.82 -9.92
N ASN A 39 -6.96 -12.99 -8.65
CA ASN A 39 -8.33 -13.05 -8.18
C ASN A 39 -8.77 -11.63 -7.81
N ALA A 40 -9.93 -11.20 -8.28
CA ALA A 40 -10.53 -9.98 -7.74
C ALA A 40 -10.66 -10.11 -6.22
N TYR A 41 -10.39 -9.02 -5.49
CA TYR A 41 -10.65 -8.98 -4.06
C TYR A 41 -12.12 -9.40 -3.83
N PRO A 42 -12.42 -10.38 -2.97
CA PRO A 42 -13.80 -10.77 -2.66
C PRO A 42 -14.55 -9.64 -1.97
N ALA A 43 -15.87 -9.60 -2.15
CA ALA A 43 -16.72 -8.62 -1.48
C ALA A 43 -16.54 -8.66 0.04
N ASP A 44 -16.60 -7.50 0.69
CA ASP A 44 -16.41 -7.32 2.14
C ASP A 44 -15.01 -7.71 2.67
N MET A 45 -14.05 -8.03 1.79
CA MET A 45 -12.67 -8.24 2.22
C MET A 45 -12.11 -6.97 2.87
N ARG A 46 -11.52 -7.12 4.04
CA ARG A 46 -10.82 -6.06 4.75
C ARG A 46 -9.35 -6.41 4.89
N VAL A 47 -8.50 -5.43 4.67
CA VAL A 47 -7.06 -5.61 4.64
C VAL A 47 -6.38 -4.44 5.30
N VAL A 48 -5.41 -4.73 6.16
CA VAL A 48 -4.49 -3.77 6.74
C VAL A 48 -3.10 -3.99 6.14
N ALA A 49 -2.56 -2.95 5.51
CA ALA A 49 -1.21 -2.92 4.93
C ALA A 49 -0.25 -2.11 5.81
N GLY A 50 1.05 -2.37 5.68
CA GLY A 50 2.05 -1.92 6.64
C GLY A 50 2.36 -2.99 7.68
N ASP A 51 3.33 -2.71 8.55
CA ASP A 51 3.79 -3.59 9.61
C ASP A 51 3.96 -2.76 10.87
N VAL A 52 3.30 -3.17 11.95
CA VAL A 52 3.29 -2.48 13.25
C VAL A 52 4.57 -2.72 14.05
N ASP A 53 5.35 -3.74 13.68
CA ASP A 53 6.62 -4.09 14.31
C ASP A 53 7.83 -3.61 13.50
N ALA A 54 7.62 -3.08 12.28
CA ALA A 54 8.70 -2.61 11.44
C ALA A 54 9.26 -1.29 11.99
N PRO A 55 10.57 -1.22 12.35
CA PRO A 55 11.20 0.03 12.77
C PRO A 55 11.35 0.94 11.54
N GLY A 56 10.29 1.68 11.24
CA GLY A 56 10.13 2.45 10.00
C GLY A 56 9.49 1.66 8.86
N GLY A 57 9.09 2.38 7.82
CA GLY A 57 8.45 1.84 6.62
C GLY A 57 9.27 0.69 6.03
N GLY A 58 8.72 -0.52 6.16
CA GLY A 58 9.32 -1.73 5.59
C GLY A 58 9.27 -1.73 4.05
N ALA A 59 9.56 -2.88 3.44
CA ALA A 59 9.49 -3.06 1.99
C ALA A 59 8.13 -2.66 1.37
N HIS A 60 7.07 -2.58 2.18
CA HIS A 60 5.70 -2.33 1.76
C HIS A 60 5.21 -0.90 2.00
N VAL A 61 5.94 -0.09 2.78
CA VAL A 61 5.60 1.30 3.08
C VAL A 61 6.81 2.16 2.76
N GLN A 62 6.73 2.89 1.65
CA GLN A 62 7.89 3.50 1.00
C GLN A 62 7.71 5.01 0.88
N TRP A 63 8.38 5.77 1.75
CA TRP A 63 8.40 7.22 1.68
C TRP A 63 9.26 7.71 0.51
N ASN A 64 8.94 8.88 -0.02
CA ASN A 64 9.63 9.49 -1.16
C ASN A 64 9.45 11.01 -1.18
N CYS A 65 10.29 11.71 -1.94
CA CYS A 65 10.17 13.16 -2.17
C CYS A 65 9.64 13.49 -3.58
N ASN A 66 8.74 12.65 -4.11
CA ASN A 66 8.28 12.63 -5.50
C ASN A 66 9.34 12.05 -6.47
N GLN A 67 8.87 11.28 -7.46
CA GLN A 67 9.70 10.62 -8.47
C GLN A 67 10.47 11.58 -9.39
N ALA A 68 9.95 12.81 -9.59
CA ALA A 68 10.61 13.84 -10.39
C ALA A 68 11.66 14.65 -9.62
N SER A 69 11.93 14.31 -8.35
CA SER A 69 12.96 14.94 -7.55
C SER A 69 14.31 14.22 -7.65
N SER A 70 15.37 14.86 -7.20
CA SER A 70 16.68 14.26 -7.01
C SER A 70 16.75 13.26 -5.85
N ARG A 71 15.63 13.05 -5.11
CA ARG A 71 15.51 12.12 -3.98
C ARG A 71 14.20 11.32 -4.09
N PRO A 72 14.04 10.47 -5.12
CA PRO A 72 12.77 9.81 -5.41
C PRO A 72 12.37 8.69 -4.44
N GLY A 73 13.21 8.37 -3.45
CA GLY A 73 13.00 7.21 -2.55
C GLY A 73 13.32 5.87 -3.22
N PRO A 74 12.95 4.73 -2.60
CA PRO A 74 12.16 4.62 -1.36
C PRO A 74 12.98 4.93 -0.09
N PHE A 75 12.31 5.45 0.94
CA PHE A 75 12.86 5.71 2.27
C PHE A 75 11.96 5.09 3.34
N ARG A 76 12.52 4.79 4.52
CA ARG A 76 11.79 4.19 5.64
C ARG A 76 10.87 5.18 6.35
N ASP A 77 11.23 6.45 6.37
CA ASP A 77 10.43 7.47 7.04
C ASP A 77 10.67 8.86 6.40
N PRO A 78 9.89 9.88 6.78
CA PRO A 78 10.08 11.26 6.31
C PRO A 78 11.43 11.87 6.71
N ILE A 79 12.06 11.42 7.80
CA ILE A 79 13.36 11.93 8.27
C ILE A 79 14.49 11.46 7.36
N GLU A 80 14.48 10.18 6.96
CA GLU A 80 15.40 9.61 5.96
C GLU A 80 15.13 10.21 4.57
N ALA A 81 13.87 10.47 4.25
CA ALA A 81 13.51 11.14 3.00
C ALA A 81 14.17 12.52 2.87
N ALA A 82 14.12 13.34 3.94
CA ALA A 82 14.76 14.65 4.02
C ALA A 82 14.51 15.48 2.75
N CYS A 83 13.24 15.78 2.46
CA CYS A 83 12.85 16.42 1.21
C CYS A 83 13.34 17.87 1.07
N ASP A 84 13.77 18.48 2.17
CA ASP A 84 14.51 19.75 2.18
C ASP A 84 15.85 19.66 1.42
N LYS A 85 16.42 18.46 1.30
CA LYS A 85 17.65 18.19 0.54
C LYS A 85 17.39 17.81 -0.92
N ALA A 86 16.13 17.67 -1.33
CA ALA A 86 15.78 17.30 -2.69
C ALA A 86 15.72 18.52 -3.61
N ARG A 87 16.11 18.35 -4.88
CA ARG A 87 15.98 19.34 -5.96
C ARG A 87 15.05 18.80 -7.03
N GLY A 88 14.42 19.67 -7.82
CA GLY A 88 13.56 19.27 -8.93
C GLY A 88 12.40 20.24 -9.14
N THR A 89 11.68 20.08 -10.24
CA THR A 89 10.51 20.92 -10.58
C THR A 89 9.32 20.63 -9.65
N THR A 90 9.22 19.40 -9.13
CA THR A 90 8.23 18.99 -8.13
C THR A 90 8.93 18.20 -7.02
N VAL A 91 8.91 18.76 -5.81
CA VAL A 91 9.41 18.09 -4.60
C VAL A 91 8.27 18.09 -3.61
N ASN A 92 7.68 16.94 -3.32
CA ASN A 92 6.61 16.82 -2.34
C ASN A 92 6.83 15.52 -1.59
N LEU A 93 6.63 15.52 -0.27
CA LEU A 93 6.62 14.28 0.50
C LEU A 93 5.47 13.40 0.01
N GLY A 94 5.76 12.11 -0.18
CA GLY A 94 4.76 11.11 -0.47
C GLY A 94 5.11 9.77 0.14
N VAL A 95 4.15 8.86 0.10
CA VAL A 95 4.33 7.47 0.52
C VAL A 95 3.59 6.54 -0.43
N HIS A 96 4.22 5.41 -0.75
CA HIS A 96 3.57 4.28 -1.40
C HIS A 96 3.36 3.16 -0.39
N ILE A 97 2.11 2.77 -0.20
CA ILE A 97 1.70 1.68 0.70
C ILE A 97 1.18 0.54 -0.17
N ASN A 98 1.93 -0.56 -0.23
CA ASN A 98 1.55 -1.77 -0.97
C ASN A 98 0.79 -2.70 -0.04
N PHE A 99 -0.38 -3.16 -0.46
CA PHE A 99 -1.15 -4.16 0.26
C PHE A 99 -0.60 -5.58 0.02
N PRO A 100 -0.83 -6.52 0.94
CA PRO A 100 -0.57 -7.95 0.73
C PRO A 100 -1.24 -8.46 -0.55
N THR A 101 -0.59 -9.41 -1.21
CA THR A 101 -1.00 -9.91 -2.54
C THR A 101 -1.21 -11.42 -2.61
N CYS A 102 -1.08 -12.12 -1.47
CA CYS A 102 -1.32 -13.55 -1.35
C CYS A 102 -2.41 -13.81 -0.32
N TRP A 103 -3.36 -14.68 -0.65
CA TRP A 103 -4.55 -14.92 0.16
C TRP A 103 -4.81 -16.42 0.35
N THR A 104 -5.30 -16.80 1.53
CA THR A 104 -5.63 -18.19 1.87
C THR A 104 -6.89 -18.70 1.18
N GLY A 105 -7.73 -17.82 0.62
CA GLY A 105 -9.05 -18.19 0.08
C GLY A 105 -10.18 -18.15 1.10
N VAL A 106 -9.86 -17.84 2.36
CA VAL A 106 -10.83 -17.75 3.47
C VAL A 106 -11.09 -16.28 3.77
N LEU A 107 -12.35 -15.91 4.01
CA LEU A 107 -12.73 -14.57 4.47
C LEU A 107 -12.68 -14.47 5.99
N ASN A 108 -12.50 -13.24 6.48
CA ASN A 108 -12.52 -12.95 7.89
C ASN A 108 -13.94 -13.06 8.44
N ASP A 109 -14.09 -13.77 9.56
CA ASP A 109 -15.33 -13.75 10.33
C ASP A 109 -15.34 -12.49 11.20
N HIS A 110 -16.00 -11.44 10.71
CA HIS A 110 -16.10 -10.15 11.39
C HIS A 110 -17.14 -10.12 12.51
N ASN A 111 -17.85 -11.23 12.75
CA ASN A 111 -18.75 -11.35 13.91
C ASN A 111 -18.02 -11.83 15.17
N LYS A 112 -16.74 -12.21 15.05
CA LYS A 112 -15.91 -12.64 16.18
C LYS A 112 -14.97 -11.52 16.62
N ARG A 113 -15.16 -11.06 17.86
CA ARG A 113 -14.26 -10.09 18.50
C ARG A 113 -12.84 -10.64 18.57
N GLY A 114 -11.86 -9.81 18.21
CA GLY A 114 -10.44 -10.17 18.26
C GLY A 114 -9.94 -10.99 17.07
N ASN A 115 -10.77 -11.22 16.05
CA ASN A 115 -10.30 -11.76 14.78
C ASN A 115 -9.49 -10.68 14.02
N THR A 116 -8.17 -10.83 14.00
CA THR A 116 -7.21 -9.89 13.39
C THR A 116 -6.70 -10.35 12.04
N ALA A 117 -7.39 -11.30 11.40
CA ALA A 117 -6.95 -11.88 10.13
C ALA A 117 -7.12 -10.93 8.91
N ASP A 118 -7.64 -9.70 9.11
CA ASP A 118 -7.53 -8.59 8.16
C ASP A 118 -6.08 -8.04 8.07
N PHE A 119 -5.23 -8.33 9.07
CA PHE A 119 -3.83 -7.94 9.11
C PHE A 119 -2.92 -9.10 8.69
N HIS A 120 -1.94 -8.78 7.86
CA HIS A 120 -0.99 -9.75 7.27
C HIS A 120 0.00 -10.40 8.26
N GLY A 121 -0.20 -10.20 9.56
CA GLY A 121 0.70 -10.64 10.62
C GLY A 121 1.92 -9.74 10.78
N ALA A 122 2.62 -9.91 11.89
CA ALA A 122 3.91 -9.28 12.14
C ALA A 122 4.82 -10.31 12.81
N ALA A 123 6.14 -10.15 12.68
CA ALA A 123 7.08 -11.16 13.16
C ALA A 123 7.00 -11.37 14.69
N SER A 124 6.59 -10.36 15.46
CA SER A 124 6.51 -10.45 16.93
C SER A 124 5.16 -10.90 17.47
N ARG A 125 4.13 -11.06 16.62
CA ARG A 125 2.75 -11.32 17.07
C ARG A 125 2.20 -12.64 16.51
N PRO A 126 1.69 -13.56 17.34
CA PRO A 126 0.96 -14.73 16.87
C PRO A 126 -0.41 -14.28 16.32
N VAL A 127 -0.46 -13.96 15.03
CA VAL A 127 -1.68 -13.53 14.33
C VAL A 127 -2.16 -14.68 13.45
N LYS A 128 -3.44 -15.09 13.58
CA LYS A 128 -4.08 -15.88 12.53
C LYS A 128 -4.29 -14.95 11.35
N ASN A 129 -3.72 -15.29 10.21
CA ASN A 129 -3.61 -14.36 9.12
C ASN A 129 -4.10 -15.02 7.83
N GLN A 130 -4.96 -14.32 7.09
CA GLN A 130 -5.49 -14.77 5.81
C GLN A 130 -4.72 -14.18 4.62
N LEU A 131 -3.80 -13.23 4.86
CA LEU A 131 -3.11 -12.46 3.84
C LEU A 131 -1.59 -12.43 4.02
N ALA A 132 -0.81 -12.66 2.98
CA ALA A 132 0.64 -12.54 3.06
C ALA A 132 1.19 -11.63 1.96
N TYR A 133 2.33 -11.02 2.25
CA TYR A 133 3.13 -10.41 1.19
C TYR A 133 3.80 -11.50 0.36
N VAL A 134 3.90 -11.25 -0.94
CA VAL A 134 4.66 -12.09 -1.87
C VAL A 134 6.15 -12.12 -1.46
N THR A 135 6.73 -13.31 -1.42
CA THR A 135 8.16 -13.55 -1.15
C THR A 135 8.90 -13.74 -2.47
N LYS A 136 10.24 -13.78 -2.48
CA LYS A 136 11.06 -14.11 -3.68
C LYS A 136 10.69 -15.43 -4.38
N ALA A 137 10.06 -16.37 -3.67
CA ALA A 137 9.58 -17.64 -4.22
C ALA A 137 8.13 -17.58 -4.75
N GLY A 138 7.43 -16.47 -4.53
CA GLY A 138 6.02 -16.29 -4.86
C GLY A 138 5.17 -16.21 -3.59
N CYS A 139 3.90 -16.60 -3.69
CA CYS A 139 3.07 -16.69 -2.50
C CYS A 139 3.60 -17.78 -1.56
N PRO A 140 3.70 -17.49 -0.26
CA PRO A 140 4.13 -18.49 0.71
C PRO A 140 3.10 -19.63 0.81
N ALA A 141 3.56 -20.80 1.28
CA ALA A 141 2.70 -21.96 1.48
C ALA A 141 1.50 -21.60 2.37
N GLY A 142 0.30 -22.04 1.98
CA GLY A 142 -0.96 -21.70 2.65
C GLY A 142 -1.70 -20.48 2.08
N PHE A 143 -1.09 -19.70 1.17
CA PHE A 143 -1.70 -18.52 0.56
C PHE A 143 -1.78 -18.64 -0.98
N PRO A 144 -2.50 -19.63 -1.54
CA PRO A 144 -2.40 -19.97 -2.96
C PRO A 144 -3.04 -18.96 -3.91
N HIS A 145 -3.89 -18.04 -3.41
CA HIS A 145 -4.61 -17.09 -4.25
C HIS A 145 -3.83 -15.80 -4.41
N LYS A 146 -3.46 -15.47 -5.66
CA LYS A 146 -2.92 -14.15 -6.01
C LYS A 146 -4.04 -13.12 -6.00
N LEU A 147 -3.79 -11.98 -5.39
CA LEU A 147 -4.61 -10.78 -5.50
C LEU A 147 -3.84 -9.72 -6.31
N PRO A 148 -4.52 -8.87 -7.10
CA PRO A 148 -3.89 -7.72 -7.71
C PRO A 148 -3.11 -6.92 -6.68
N GLN A 149 -1.96 -6.38 -7.05
CA GLN A 149 -1.26 -5.46 -6.18
C GLN A 149 -2.06 -4.17 -6.10
N LEU A 150 -2.72 -3.95 -4.97
CA LEU A 150 -3.25 -2.66 -4.58
C LEU A 150 -2.14 -1.82 -3.95
N ARG A 151 -1.94 -0.61 -4.46
CA ARG A 151 -1.07 0.42 -3.88
C ARG A 151 -1.89 1.65 -3.54
N LEU A 152 -1.74 2.17 -2.33
CA LEU A 152 -2.20 3.51 -1.98
C LEU A 152 -1.00 4.47 -2.04
N ALA A 153 -1.08 5.47 -2.92
CA ALA A 153 -0.09 6.52 -3.07
C ALA A 153 -0.64 7.83 -2.52
N LEU A 154 0.03 8.38 -1.50
CA LEU A 154 -0.37 9.62 -0.82
C LEU A 154 0.69 10.69 -1.04
N GLN A 155 0.29 11.96 -1.16
CA GLN A 155 1.19 13.11 -1.25
C GLN A 155 0.70 14.30 -0.42
N TRP A 156 1.68 15.00 0.16
CA TRP A 156 1.51 16.20 0.98
C TRP A 156 2.39 17.32 0.45
N ASP A 157 1.90 18.55 0.54
CA ASP A 157 2.70 19.73 0.22
C ASP A 157 3.67 19.99 1.37
N TYR A 158 4.77 19.22 1.35
CA TYR A 158 5.78 19.23 2.39
C TYR A 158 7.16 18.99 1.79
N ARG A 159 8.11 19.86 2.16
CA ARG A 159 9.49 19.87 1.69
C ARG A 159 10.50 20.05 2.82
N GLY A 160 10.13 19.67 4.05
CA GLY A 160 11.01 19.78 5.22
C GLY A 160 11.86 18.53 5.45
N ASN A 161 12.51 18.50 6.60
CA ASN A 161 13.44 17.44 7.02
C ASN A 161 12.76 16.24 7.73
N GLY A 162 11.44 16.24 7.84
CA GLY A 162 10.61 15.19 8.41
C GLY A 162 10.48 15.15 9.94
N ARG A 163 11.26 15.95 10.70
CA ARG A 163 11.30 15.86 12.17
C ARG A 163 10.12 16.51 12.89
N ASP A 164 9.39 17.37 12.19
CA ASP A 164 8.18 18.03 12.67
C ASP A 164 6.91 17.21 12.34
N LEU A 165 7.07 16.00 11.82
CA LEU A 165 5.96 15.14 11.40
C LEU A 165 5.68 14.02 12.39
N THR A 166 4.39 13.74 12.62
CA THR A 166 3.90 12.54 13.32
C THR A 166 2.68 11.98 12.62
N LEU A 167 2.27 10.76 12.96
CA LEU A 167 1.01 10.18 12.47
C LEU A 167 -0.03 10.23 13.58
N SER A 168 -1.30 10.41 13.25
CA SER A 168 -2.37 10.38 14.25
C SER A 168 -2.44 9.05 15.03
N SER A 169 -1.94 7.96 14.45
CA SER A 169 -1.83 6.64 15.09
C SER A 169 -0.62 6.49 16.02
N SER A 170 0.41 7.33 15.89
CA SER A 170 1.68 7.28 16.65
C SER A 170 2.07 8.64 17.23
N ALA A 171 1.12 9.58 17.36
CA ALA A 171 1.41 10.96 17.74
C ALA A 171 2.05 11.08 19.14
N HIS A 172 1.82 10.07 19.98
CA HIS A 172 2.42 9.95 21.32
C HIS A 172 3.88 9.48 21.30
N ASP A 173 4.31 8.83 20.21
CA ASP A 173 5.66 8.26 20.08
C ASP A 173 6.67 9.26 19.51
N GLY A 174 6.21 10.44 19.07
CA GLY A 174 7.08 11.54 18.59
C GLY A 174 7.77 11.27 17.26
N VAL A 175 7.44 10.17 16.57
CA VAL A 175 8.03 9.79 15.29
C VAL A 175 6.95 9.22 14.36
N PRO A 176 6.96 9.49 13.05
CA PRO A 176 5.97 8.96 12.11
C PRO A 176 6.29 7.51 11.71
N PHE A 177 6.62 6.67 12.70
CA PHE A 177 6.72 5.23 12.55
C PHE A 177 5.30 4.62 12.45
N ASN A 178 5.18 3.44 11.84
CA ASN A 178 3.91 2.71 11.69
C ASN A 178 2.89 3.33 10.72
N MET A 179 3.34 3.98 9.65
CA MET A 179 2.44 4.29 8.53
C MET A 179 1.82 2.98 8.00
N HIS A 180 0.51 2.99 7.83
CA HIS A 180 -0.31 1.87 7.38
C HIS A 180 -1.49 2.38 6.58
N ALA A 181 -2.20 1.47 5.92
CA ALA A 181 -3.45 1.78 5.27
C ALA A 181 -4.42 0.60 5.37
N ASP A 182 -5.69 0.94 5.47
CA ASP A 182 -6.78 -0.02 5.46
C ASP A 182 -7.53 0.04 4.15
N PHE A 183 -7.91 -1.13 3.67
CA PHE A 183 -8.78 -1.32 2.53
C PHE A 183 -9.98 -2.15 2.97
N TRP A 184 -11.17 -1.69 2.60
CA TRP A 184 -12.40 -2.46 2.68
C TRP A 184 -12.98 -2.53 1.27
N ASN A 185 -13.12 -3.75 0.75
CA ASN A 185 -13.65 -3.97 -0.57
C ASN A 185 -15.18 -3.81 -0.60
N THR A 186 -15.60 -2.61 -1.02
CA THR A 186 -17.00 -2.26 -1.25
C THR A 186 -17.29 -1.96 -2.72
N TRP A 187 -16.42 -2.41 -3.63
CA TRP A 187 -16.65 -2.29 -5.07
C TRP A 187 -17.94 -3.00 -5.49
N VAL A 188 -18.56 -2.52 -6.58
CA VAL A 188 -19.53 -3.34 -7.32
C VAL A 188 -18.78 -4.56 -7.85
N GLN A 189 -19.04 -5.71 -7.26
CA GLN A 189 -18.16 -6.88 -7.38
C GLN A 189 -18.01 -7.37 -8.84
N SER A 190 -19.08 -7.31 -9.63
CA SER A 190 -19.02 -7.65 -11.05
C SER A 190 -18.09 -6.70 -11.82
N GLY A 191 -18.15 -5.40 -11.54
CA GLY A 191 -17.27 -4.39 -12.13
C GLY A 191 -15.80 -4.59 -11.75
N LEU A 192 -15.52 -4.88 -10.47
CA LEU A 192 -14.15 -5.20 -10.04
C LEU A 192 -13.61 -6.45 -10.74
N LYS A 193 -14.42 -7.52 -10.81
CA LYS A 193 -14.03 -8.75 -11.51
C LYS A 193 -13.72 -8.48 -12.99
N ASP A 194 -14.59 -7.74 -13.66
CA ASP A 194 -14.46 -7.41 -15.07
C ASP A 194 -13.23 -6.52 -15.36
N MET A 195 -12.89 -5.59 -14.45
CA MET A 195 -11.63 -4.82 -14.53
C MET A 195 -10.40 -5.71 -14.30
N VAL A 196 -10.42 -6.59 -13.29
CA VAL A 196 -9.29 -7.49 -13.02
C VAL A 196 -9.07 -8.43 -14.21
N ASP A 197 -10.13 -9.00 -14.76
CA ASP A 197 -10.05 -9.92 -15.89
C ASP A 197 -9.53 -9.23 -17.16
N ARG A 198 -9.97 -8.02 -17.46
CA ARG A 198 -9.59 -7.32 -18.71
C ARG A 198 -8.29 -6.52 -18.62
N CYS A 199 -7.97 -5.98 -17.44
CA CYS A 199 -6.92 -4.97 -17.29
C CYS A 199 -5.71 -5.44 -16.51
N ILE A 200 -5.85 -6.51 -15.73
CA ILE A 200 -4.76 -7.08 -14.92
C ILE A 200 -4.40 -8.45 -15.48
N ASN A 201 -5.38 -9.33 -15.64
CA ASN A 201 -5.25 -10.67 -16.22
C ASN A 201 -5.12 -10.65 -17.75
N THR A 202 -4.24 -9.80 -18.26
CA THR A 202 -4.02 -9.60 -19.69
C THR A 202 -2.53 -9.58 -20.01
N ASN A 203 -2.18 -10.03 -21.21
CA ASN A 203 -0.83 -9.89 -21.77
C ASN A 203 -0.66 -8.57 -22.55
N THR A 204 -1.70 -7.73 -22.57
CA THR A 204 -1.68 -6.45 -23.27
C THR A 204 -1.20 -5.35 -22.33
N ALA A 205 -0.13 -4.65 -22.71
CA ALA A 205 0.31 -3.48 -21.96
C ALA A 205 -0.69 -2.33 -22.16
N HIS A 206 -1.25 -1.81 -21.07
CA HIS A 206 -2.04 -0.58 -21.09
C HIS A 206 -1.18 0.57 -20.57
N PRO A 207 -0.87 1.60 -21.39
CA PRO A 207 -0.19 2.78 -20.90
C PRO A 207 -1.04 3.49 -19.83
N HIS A 208 -0.41 3.99 -18.77
CA HIS A 208 -1.09 4.67 -17.66
C HIS A 208 -2.10 5.72 -18.16
N GLY A 209 -3.37 5.59 -17.75
CA GLY A 209 -4.43 6.58 -18.03
C GLY A 209 -4.89 6.66 -19.49
N SER A 210 -4.55 5.69 -20.35
CA SER A 210 -4.87 5.73 -21.79
C SER A 210 -5.87 4.67 -22.25
N SER A 211 -6.22 3.72 -21.39
CA SER A 211 -7.21 2.70 -21.72
C SER A 211 -8.59 3.15 -21.26
N VAL A 212 -9.48 3.41 -22.22
CA VAL A 212 -10.92 3.68 -21.98
C VAL A 212 -11.58 2.56 -21.16
N VAL A 213 -11.00 1.36 -21.16
CA VAL A 213 -11.48 0.17 -20.44
C VAL A 213 -10.81 0.00 -19.07
N CYS A 214 -9.57 0.48 -18.90
CA CYS A 214 -8.72 0.17 -17.73
C CYS A 214 -8.31 1.38 -16.89
N GLY A 215 -8.78 2.58 -17.23
CA GLY A 215 -8.62 3.76 -16.39
C GLY A 215 -9.28 5.01 -16.95
N SER A 216 -10.29 5.49 -16.24
CA SER A 216 -10.57 6.91 -16.01
C SER A 216 -10.39 7.19 -14.53
#